data_AF-W2SXG4-F1
#
_entry.id   AF-W2SXG4-F1
#
_cell.length_a   1.000
_cell.length_b   1.000
_cell.length_c   1.000
_cell.angle_alpha   90.00
_cell.angle_beta   90.00
_cell.angle_gamma   90.00
#
_symmetry.space_group_name_H-M   'P 1'
#
loop_
_entity.id
_entity.type
_entity.pdbx_description
1 polymer ?
#
loop_
_entity_poly.entity_id
_entity_poly.type
_entity_poly.pdbx_seq_one_letter_code
_entity_poly.pdbx_strand_id
1 'polypeptide(L)'
;MLSMWNILHEHKHSAIFLHPVTDRDAPGYSRAVFCPVDLTTLKRETESGAISKVKVFLSRVFLMFANAAMFNSTGHDVNYYAKEMCDSTIAECMFIMDARFDSCRAHQRRSRQDDSKRRSNVTCAGTSSRTPQRRRQQ
;
A
#
# COMPACT_ATOMS: atom_id res chain seq x y z
N MET A 1 3.93 -3.52 -1.80
CA MET A 1 3.35 -4.16 -0.60
C MET A 1 4.40 -4.84 0.26
N LEU A 2 5.44 -5.44 -0.32
CA LEU A 2 6.54 -6.07 0.45
C LEU A 2 7.22 -5.15 1.45
N SER A 3 7.34 -3.85 1.18
CA SER A 3 7.85 -2.88 2.18
C SER A 3 6.99 -2.81 3.45
N MET A 4 5.66 -2.94 3.33
CA MET A 4 4.76 -3.00 4.50
C MET A 4 4.86 -4.34 5.22
N TRP A 5 5.11 -5.42 4.47
CA TRP A 5 5.43 -6.71 5.08
C TRP A 5 6.74 -6.66 5.86
N ASN A 6 7.78 -5.98 5.35
CA ASN A 6 9.05 -5.82 6.06
C ASN A 6 8.88 -5.09 7.39
N ILE A 7 8.07 -4.03 7.45
CA ILE A 7 7.74 -3.34 8.72
C ILE A 7 7.20 -4.33 9.75
N LEU A 8 6.25 -5.19 9.35
CA LEU A 8 5.70 -6.22 10.23
C LEU A 8 6.79 -7.21 10.64
N HIS A 9 7.59 -7.69 9.70
CA HIS A 9 8.62 -8.70 9.96
C HIS A 9 9.75 -8.19 10.87
N GLU A 10 10.13 -6.92 10.77
CA GLU A 10 11.21 -6.29 11.54
C GLU A 10 10.79 -5.91 12.97
N HIS A 11 9.49 -5.97 13.28
CA HIS A 11 9.00 -5.68 14.62
C HIS A 11 9.49 -6.71 15.65
N LYS A 12 9.83 -6.26 16.86
CA LYS A 12 10.37 -7.09 17.97
C LYS A 12 9.51 -8.32 18.34
N HIS A 13 8.20 -8.26 18.08
CA HIS A 13 7.24 -9.34 18.39
C HIS A 13 6.85 -10.17 17.16
N SER A 14 7.46 -9.96 15.99
CA SER A 14 7.06 -10.61 14.73
C SER A 14 7.19 -12.13 14.76
N ALA A 15 8.15 -12.67 15.52
CA ALA A 15 8.47 -14.09 15.55
C ALA A 15 7.27 -14.99 15.88
N ILE A 16 6.40 -14.58 16.80
CA ILE A 16 5.20 -15.35 17.19
C ILE A 16 4.10 -15.34 16.13
N PHE A 17 4.16 -14.41 15.16
CA PHE A 17 3.22 -14.29 14.04
C PHE A 17 3.81 -14.84 12.73
N LEU A 18 5.02 -15.40 12.78
CA LEU A 18 5.76 -15.73 11.56
C LEU A 18 5.13 -16.91 10.81
N HIS A 19 4.78 -17.97 11.54
CA HIS A 19 4.29 -19.23 10.98
C HIS A 19 2.84 -19.54 11.40
N PRO A 20 2.13 -20.39 10.64
CA PRO A 20 0.79 -20.83 11.01
C PRO A 20 0.76 -21.42 12.42
N VAL A 21 -0.22 -20.99 13.23
CA VAL A 21 -0.44 -21.52 14.57
C VAL A 21 -1.01 -22.94 14.48
N THR A 22 -0.37 -23.90 15.16
CA THR A 22 -0.86 -25.27 15.24
C THR A 22 -1.56 -25.53 16.58
N ASP A 23 -2.41 -26.56 16.65
CA ASP A 23 -3.04 -26.96 17.92
C ASP A 23 -2.04 -27.45 18.97
N ARG A 24 -0.81 -27.80 18.57
CA ARG A 24 0.27 -28.11 19.52
C ARG A 24 0.74 -26.85 20.23
N ASP A 25 0.85 -25.75 19.49
CA ASP A 25 1.33 -24.48 20.01
C ASP A 25 0.22 -23.72 20.75
N ALA A 26 -1.04 -23.90 20.33
CA ALA A 26 -2.22 -23.31 20.95
C ALA A 26 -3.39 -24.33 20.93
N PRO A 27 -3.62 -25.10 22.02
CA PRO A 27 -4.65 -26.12 22.07
C PRO A 27 -6.06 -25.60 21.75
N GLY A 28 -6.70 -26.17 20.73
CA GLY A 28 -8.05 -25.82 20.29
C GLY A 28 -8.13 -24.62 19.34
N TYR A 29 -7.00 -24.09 18.88
CA TYR A 29 -6.93 -22.96 17.96
C TYR A 29 -7.67 -23.23 16.65
N SER A 30 -7.47 -24.39 16.03
CA SER A 30 -8.10 -24.77 14.76
C SER A 30 -9.63 -24.79 14.82
N ARG A 31 -10.20 -25.01 16.01
CA ARG A 31 -11.65 -25.02 16.25
C ARG A 31 -12.21 -23.65 16.56
N ALA A 32 -11.41 -22.76 17.15
CA ALA A 32 -11.83 -21.44 17.59
C ALA A 32 -11.58 -20.35 16.53
N VAL A 33 -10.55 -20.52 15.69
CA VAL A 33 -10.13 -19.53 14.69
C VAL A 33 -10.37 -20.07 13.29
N PHE A 34 -11.42 -19.58 12.63
CA PHE A 34 -11.84 -20.06 11.32
C PHE A 34 -10.95 -19.62 10.15
N CYS A 35 -10.32 -18.46 10.27
CA CYS A 35 -9.51 -17.87 9.20
C CYS A 35 -8.11 -17.53 9.72
N PRO A 36 -7.24 -18.53 9.95
CA PRO A 36 -5.88 -18.29 10.40
C PRO A 36 -5.08 -17.49 9.37
N VAL A 37 -4.20 -16.63 9.85
CA VAL A 37 -3.30 -15.81 9.04
C VAL A 37 -1.96 -15.72 9.77
N ASP A 38 -0.87 -15.77 9.02
CA ASP A 38 0.50 -15.61 9.50
C ASP A 38 1.34 -14.82 8.49
N LEU A 39 2.49 -14.29 8.93
CA LEU A 39 3.34 -13.44 8.10
C LEU A 39 3.94 -14.20 6.90
N THR A 40 4.31 -15.47 7.03
CA THR A 40 4.82 -16.23 5.87
C THR A 40 3.75 -16.43 4.79
N THR A 41 2.50 -16.67 5.18
CA THR A 41 1.35 -16.73 4.28
C THR A 41 1.10 -15.38 3.61
N LEU A 42 1.08 -14.28 4.37
CA LEU A 42 0.91 -12.93 3.82
C LEU A 42 2.00 -12.57 2.81
N LYS A 43 3.25 -12.93 3.08
CA LYS A 43 4.36 -12.71 2.15
C LYS A 43 4.13 -13.44 0.83
N ARG A 44 3.90 -14.76 0.92
CA ARG A 44 3.68 -15.63 -0.24
C ARG A 44 2.50 -15.16 -1.09
N GLU A 45 1.38 -14.82 -0.47
CA GLU A 45 0.19 -14.32 -1.18
C GLU A 45 0.42 -12.93 -1.82
N THR A 46 1.27 -12.10 -1.21
CA THR A 46 1.67 -10.81 -1.80
C THR A 46 2.61 -10.99 -2.99
N GLU A 47 3.61 -11.87 -2.87
CA GLU A 47 4.59 -12.16 -3.92
C GLU A 47 3.96 -12.84 -5.14
N SER A 48 3.02 -13.76 -4.91
CA SER A 48 2.26 -14.42 -5.98
C SER A 48 1.21 -13.52 -6.64
N GLY A 49 0.93 -12.34 -6.08
CA GLY A 49 -0.10 -11.42 -6.57
C GLY A 49 -1.53 -11.78 -6.16
N ALA A 50 -1.74 -12.84 -5.37
CA ALA A 50 -3.04 -13.17 -4.80
C ALA A 50 -3.59 -12.02 -3.94
N ILE A 51 -2.71 -11.33 -3.20
CA ILE A 51 -2.98 -10.02 -2.62
C ILE A 51 -2.40 -8.95 -3.54
N SER A 52 -3.26 -8.35 -4.36
CA SER A 52 -2.88 -7.30 -5.33
C SER A 52 -3.23 -5.87 -4.86
N LYS A 53 -4.07 -5.73 -3.84
CA LYS A 53 -4.56 -4.45 -3.34
C LYS A 53 -4.13 -4.23 -1.89
N VAL A 54 -3.61 -3.03 -1.60
CA VAL A 54 -3.13 -2.68 -0.25
C VAL A 54 -4.23 -2.83 0.81
N LYS A 55 -5.47 -2.45 0.49
CA LYS A 55 -6.61 -2.63 1.40
C LYS A 55 -6.78 -4.11 1.80
N VAL A 56 -6.62 -5.04 0.86
CA VAL A 56 -6.73 -6.47 1.14
C VAL A 56 -5.59 -6.93 2.04
N PHE A 57 -4.35 -6.50 1.75
CA PHE A 57 -3.19 -6.77 2.60
C PHE A 57 -3.44 -6.33 4.04
N LEU A 58 -3.83 -5.07 4.26
CA LEU A 58 -4.09 -4.53 5.59
C LEU A 58 -5.25 -5.24 6.29
N SER A 59 -6.35 -5.56 5.59
CA SER A 59 -7.44 -6.35 6.17
C SER A 59 -6.97 -7.71 6.67
N ARG A 60 -6.04 -8.38 5.95
CA ARG A 60 -5.49 -9.65 6.43
C ARG A 60 -4.53 -9.48 7.60
N VAL A 61 -3.74 -8.40 7.63
CA VAL A 61 -2.89 -8.06 8.79
C VAL A 61 -3.75 -7.81 10.03
N PHE A 62 -4.83 -7.04 9.92
CA PHE A 62 -5.76 -6.85 11.02
C PHE A 62 -6.39 -8.18 11.48
N LEU A 63 -6.75 -9.06 10.55
CA LEU A 63 -7.30 -10.37 10.89
C LEU A 63 -6.30 -11.23 11.68
N MET A 64 -5.01 -11.21 11.30
CA MET A 64 -3.94 -11.90 12.04
C MET A 64 -3.89 -11.44 13.51
N PHE A 65 -3.89 -10.12 13.75
CA PHE A 65 -3.88 -9.57 15.10
C PHE A 65 -5.20 -9.81 15.85
N ALA A 66 -6.34 -9.70 15.17
CA ALA A 66 -7.65 -9.94 15.76
C ALA A 66 -7.81 -11.41 16.21
N ASN A 67 -7.36 -12.36 15.40
CA ASN A 67 -7.35 -13.78 15.78
C ASN A 67 -6.52 -14.02 17.04
N ALA A 68 -5.33 -13.42 17.11
CA ALA A 68 -4.46 -13.54 18.27
C ALA A 68 -5.09 -12.90 19.52
N ALA A 69 -5.68 -11.71 19.41
CA ALA A 69 -6.33 -11.03 20.52
C ALA A 69 -7.64 -11.69 20.96
N MET A 70 -8.36 -12.35 20.05
CA MET A 70 -9.60 -13.07 20.36
C MET A 70 -9.32 -14.40 21.06
N PHE A 71 -8.32 -15.15 20.57
CA PHE A 71 -7.99 -16.46 21.12
C PHE A 71 -7.28 -16.35 22.47
N ASN A 72 -6.37 -15.39 22.61
CA ASN A 72 -5.60 -15.20 23.83
C ASN A 72 -6.30 -14.23 24.78
N SER A 73 -6.40 -14.56 26.06
CA SER A 73 -7.02 -13.71 27.07
C SER A 73 -6.29 -12.37 27.26
N THR A 74 -6.97 -11.37 27.83
CA THR A 74 -6.44 -9.99 27.98
C THR A 74 -5.21 -9.86 28.88
N GLY A 75 -4.87 -10.89 29.66
CA GLY A 75 -3.64 -10.95 30.47
C GLY A 75 -2.53 -11.81 29.87
N HIS A 76 -2.73 -12.40 28.69
CA HIS A 76 -1.73 -13.21 28.02
C HIS A 76 -0.80 -12.34 27.18
N ASP A 77 0.50 -12.59 27.24
CA ASP A 77 1.53 -11.82 26.53
C ASP A 77 1.24 -11.67 25.03
N VAL A 78 0.81 -12.75 24.36
CA VAL A 78 0.45 -12.72 22.93
C VAL A 78 -0.69 -11.73 22.62
N ASN A 79 -1.65 -11.56 23.54
CA ASN A 79 -2.72 -10.57 23.36
C ASN A 79 -2.15 -9.15 23.39
N TYR A 80 -1.25 -8.88 24.34
CA TYR A 80 -0.54 -7.60 24.45
C TYR A 80 0.35 -7.34 23.22
N TYR A 81 1.15 -8.34 22.82
CA TYR A 81 2.04 -8.25 21.65
C TYR A 81 1.26 -7.99 20.36
N ALA A 82 0.09 -8.61 20.19
CA ALA A 82 -0.76 -8.39 19.02
C ALA A 82 -1.25 -6.93 18.93
N LYS A 83 -1.65 -6.34 20.06
CA LYS A 83 -2.11 -4.94 20.11
C LYS A 83 -0.96 -3.98 19.85
N GLU A 84 0.16 -4.15 20.56
CA GLU A 84 1.30 -3.23 20.45
C GLU A 84 1.93 -3.28 19.05
N MET A 85 2.08 -4.47 18.48
CA MET A 85 2.56 -4.63 17.11
C MET A 85 1.57 -4.08 16.08
N CYS A 86 0.26 -4.25 16.28
CA CYS A 86 -0.75 -3.65 15.41
C CYS A 86 -0.63 -2.12 15.42
N ASP A 87 -0.61 -1.50 16.60
CA ASP A 87 -0.56 -0.05 16.74
C ASP A 87 0.72 0.54 16.13
N SER A 88 1.87 -0.07 16.38
CA SER A 88 3.16 0.42 15.87
C SER A 88 3.27 0.28 14.35
N THR A 89 2.95 -0.89 13.81
CA THR A 89 3.20 -1.19 12.39
C THR A 89 2.13 -0.63 11.45
N ILE A 90 0.86 -0.53 11.90
CA ILE A 90 -0.21 0.02 11.07
C ILE A 90 0.00 1.52 10.85
N ALA A 91 0.35 2.27 11.90
CA ALA A 91 0.64 3.70 11.76
C ALA A 91 1.75 3.95 10.72
N GLU A 92 2.81 3.16 10.77
CA GLU A 92 3.92 3.25 9.82
C GLU A 92 3.50 2.86 8.39
N CYS A 93 2.71 1.80 8.23
CA CYS A 93 2.17 1.39 6.93
C CYS A 93 1.29 2.48 6.31
N MET A 94 0.46 3.15 7.11
CA MET A 94 -0.39 4.26 6.66
C MET A 94 0.45 5.45 6.21
N PHE A 95 1.49 5.81 6.97
CA PHE A 95 2.41 6.88 6.60
C PHE A 95 3.10 6.62 5.24
N ILE A 96 3.56 5.39 5.00
CA ILE A 96 4.16 5.02 3.71
C ILE A 96 3.14 5.14 2.56
N MET A 97 1.88 4.78 2.79
CA MET A 97 0.85 4.93 1.76
C MET A 97 0.59 6.39 1.41
N ASP A 98 0.45 7.25 2.42
CA ASP A 98 0.21 8.68 2.22
C ASP A 98 1.37 9.35 1.50
N ALA A 99 2.62 9.08 1.92
CA ALA A 99 3.81 9.61 1.25
C ALA A 99 3.91 9.19 -0.23
N ARG A 100 3.53 7.95 -0.55
CA ARG A 100 3.48 7.47 -1.94
C ARG A 100 2.38 8.15 -2.74
N PHE A 101 1.23 8.40 -2.12
CA PHE A 101 0.11 9.06 -2.76
C PHE A 101 0.41 10.52 -3.05
N ASP A 102 1.04 11.23 -2.10
CA ASP A 102 1.50 12.60 -2.29
C ASP A 102 2.54 12.72 -3.41
N SER A 103 3.48 11.78 -3.46
CA SER A 103 4.46 11.69 -4.55
C SER A 103 3.79 11.50 -5.92
N CYS A 104 2.79 10.61 -6.01
CA CYS A 104 2.03 10.38 -7.26
C CYS A 104 1.23 11.63 -7.66
N ARG A 105 0.60 12.31 -6.70
CA ARG A 105 -0.13 13.57 -6.93
C ARG A 105 0.78 14.68 -7.41
N ALA A 106 1.96 14.83 -6.80
CA ALA A 106 2.96 15.80 -7.21
C ALA A 106 3.44 15.54 -8.65
N HIS A 107 3.68 14.27 -9.00
CA HIS A 107 4.07 13.87 -10.35
C HIS A 107 2.97 14.17 -11.38
N GLN A 108 1.71 13.88 -11.04
CA GLN A 108 0.56 14.15 -11.91
C GLN A 108 0.31 15.65 -12.13
N ARG A 109 0.57 16.50 -11.12
CA ARG A 109 0.50 17.97 -11.25
C ARG A 109 1.57 18.50 -12.21
N ARG A 110 2.81 18.02 -12.11
CA ARG A 110 3.91 18.41 -13.01
C ARG A 110 3.63 18.04 -14.47
N SER A 111 3.20 16.81 -14.72
CA SER A 111 2.84 16.34 -16.08
C SER A 111 1.74 17.19 -16.72
N ARG A 112 0.69 17.57 -15.98
CA ARG A 112 -0.36 18.48 -16.49
C ARG A 112 0.18 19.87 -16.84
N GLN A 113 1.13 20.37 -16.07
CA GLN A 113 1.74 21.68 -16.31
C GLN A 113 2.63 21.66 -17.57
N ASP A 114 3.38 20.58 -17.79
CA ASP A 114 4.18 20.39 -19.02
C ASP A 114 3.29 20.22 -20.26
N ASP A 115 2.19 19.46 -20.18
CA ASP A 115 1.22 19.36 -21.28
C ASP A 115 0.58 20.71 -21.61
N SER A 116 0.25 21.52 -20.59
CA SER A 116 -0.33 22.85 -20.80
C SER A 116 0.65 23.81 -21.50
N LYS A 117 1.94 23.80 -21.11
CA LYS A 117 3.01 24.57 -21.78
C LYS A 117 3.29 24.09 -23.20
N ARG A 118 3.25 22.78 -23.43
CA ARG A 118 3.44 22.19 -24.76
C ARG A 118 2.29 22.58 -25.69
N ARG A 119 1.05 22.59 -25.19
CA ARG A 119 -0.14 23.02 -25.93
C ARG A 119 -0.12 24.52 -26.24
N SER A 120 0.34 25.37 -25.32
CA SER A 120 0.48 26.81 -25.57
C SER A 120 1.58 27.14 -26.58
N ASN A 121 2.66 26.35 -26.66
CA ASN A 121 3.73 26.55 -27.64
C ASN A 121 3.36 26.11 -29.07
N VAL A 122 2.37 25.22 -29.22
CA VAL A 122 1.89 24.80 -30.57
C VAL A 122 0.97 25.88 -31.18
N THR A 123 0.28 26.68 -30.36
CA THR A 123 -0.67 27.70 -30.84
C THR A 123 -0.05 28.99 -31.40
N CYS A 124 1.28 29.15 -31.39
CA CYS A 124 1.97 30.32 -31.95
C CYS A 124 2.73 30.05 -33.27
N ALA A 125 2.66 28.84 -33.83
CA ALA A 125 3.37 28.46 -35.05
C ALA A 125 2.51 28.50 -36.34
N GLY A 126 1.48 29.35 -36.39
CA GLY A 126 0.60 29.43 -37.56
C GLY A 126 0.01 30.81 -37.77
N THR A 127 0.72 31.68 -38.50
CA THR A 127 0.19 32.58 -39.56
C THR A 127 1.30 33.53 -40.04
N SER A 128 2.11 33.11 -41.02
CA SER A 128 2.78 34.07 -41.92
C SER A 128 1.78 34.48 -42.99
N SER A 129 1.19 35.66 -42.84
CA SER A 129 0.41 36.32 -43.89
C SER A 129 1.35 36.89 -44.96
N ARG A 130 1.47 36.19 -46.09
CA ARG A 130 1.99 36.77 -47.34
C ARG A 130 0.91 37.68 -47.93
N THR A 131 1.16 38.98 -47.97
CA THR A 131 0.40 39.96 -48.76
C THR A 131 0.77 39.85 -50.24
N PRO A 132 -0.19 39.76 -51.19
CA PRO A 132 0.08 39.99 -52.60
C PRO A 132 -0.35 41.42 -52.97
N GLN A 133 0.59 42.29 -53.32
CA GLN A 133 0.28 43.64 -53.83
C GLN A 133 0.48 43.70 -55.35
N ARG A 134 -0.66 43.95 -56.02
CA ARG A 134 -0.92 44.08 -57.46
C ARG A 134 0.09 44.93 -58.23
N ARG A 135 0.54 44.41 -59.38
CA ARG A 135 1.04 45.19 -60.53
C ARG A 135 -0.06 46.15 -61.02
N ARG A 136 0.24 47.45 -61.08
CA ARG A 136 -0.49 48.41 -61.91
C ARG A 136 0.11 48.39 -63.32
N GLN A 137 -0.74 48.20 -64.31
CA GLN A 137 -0.50 48.62 -65.69
C GLN A 137 -1.09 50.03 -65.86
N GLN A 138 -0.48 50.77 -66.78
CA GLN A 138 -0.74 52.15 -67.22
C GLN A 138 -0.04 53.23 -66.39
#